data_AF-A0A6L5ZHU8-F1
#
_entry.id   AF-A0A6L5ZHU8-F1
#
_cell.length_a   1.000
_cell.length_b   1.000
_cell.length_c   1.000
_cell.angle_alpha   90.00
_cell.angle_beta   90.00
_cell.angle_gamma   90.00
#
_symmetry.space_group_name_H-M   'P 1'
#
loop_
_entity.id
_entity.type
_entity.pdbx_description
1 polymer ?
#
loop_
_entity_poly.entity_id
_entity_poly.type
_entity_poly.pdbx_seq_one_letter_code
_entity_poly.pdbx_strand_id
1 'polypeptide(L)'
;MRRNPKRDVLAGVTVAIVALPLALAFGITSGMGAGPGLITAIVAGLFAAFFGGSNLQVSGPTGAMAVVLLPIVALYGPSGVLVV
;
A
#
# COMPACT_ATOMS: atom_id res chain seq x y z
N MET A 1 24.63 8.87 4.80
CA MET A 1 24.03 7.96 3.81
C MET A 1 24.57 8.32 2.42
N ARG A 2 25.50 7.57 1.84
CA ARG A 2 25.92 7.82 0.45
C ARG A 2 24.80 7.36 -0.49
N ARG A 3 24.25 8.26 -1.30
CA ARG A 3 23.24 7.94 -2.32
C ARG A 3 23.92 7.13 -3.42
N ASN A 4 23.45 5.90 -3.65
CA ASN A 4 23.97 5.05 -4.71
C ASN A 4 22.80 4.61 -5.60
N PRO A 5 22.52 5.34 -6.68
CA PRO A 5 21.30 5.16 -7.47
C PRO A 5 21.17 3.75 -8.03
N LYS A 6 22.28 3.08 -8.36
CA LYS A 6 22.27 1.68 -8.81
C LYS A 6 21.73 0.73 -7.74
N ARG A 7 22.14 0.94 -6.49
CA ARG A 7 21.70 0.12 -5.35
C ARG A 7 20.26 0.44 -4.98
N ASP A 8 19.88 1.72 -5.05
CA ASP A 8 18.54 2.17 -4.70
C ASP A 8 17.50 1.65 -5.71
N VAL A 9 17.82 1.63 -7.01
CA VAL A 9 16.97 1.01 -8.04
C VAL A 9 16.81 -0.49 -7.81
N LEU A 10 17.91 -1.21 -7.55
CA LEU A 10 17.85 -2.65 -7.28
C LEU A 10 17.00 -2.95 -6.04
N ALA A 11 17.19 -2.18 -4.97
CA ALA A 11 16.39 -2.29 -3.75
C ALA A 11 14.90 -1.99 -4.03
N GLY A 12 14.60 -0.96 -4.81
CA GLY A 12 13.23 -0.61 -5.20
C GLY A 12 12.53 -1.74 -5.96
N VAL A 13 13.23 -2.38 -6.91
CA VAL A 13 12.69 -3.54 -7.63
C VAL A 13 12.43 -4.71 -6.68
N THR A 14 13.36 -5.03 -5.78
CA THR A 14 13.15 -6.11 -4.81
C THR A 14 11.97 -5.84 -3.88
N VAL A 15 11.80 -4.59 -3.44
CA VAL A 15 10.67 -4.18 -2.61
C VAL A 15 9.36 -4.27 -3.40
N ALA A 16 9.34 -3.83 -4.66
CA ALA A 16 8.14 -3.90 -5.50
C ALA A 16 7.65 -5.34 -5.72
N ILE A 17 8.58 -6.29 -5.92
CA ILE A 17 8.25 -7.72 -6.07
C ILE A 17 7.58 -8.27 -4.81
N VAL A 18 8.03 -7.86 -3.62
CA VAL A 18 7.44 -8.28 -2.34
C VAL A 18 6.13 -7.54 -2.05
N ALA A 19 6.04 -6.25 -2.42
CA ALA A 19 4.88 -5.41 -2.15
C ALA A 19 3.66 -5.77 -3.00
N LEU A 20 3.87 -6.23 -4.25
CA LEU A 20 2.80 -6.64 -5.17
C LEU A 20 1.83 -7.68 -4.56
N PRO A 21 2.29 -8.87 -4.13
CA PRO A 21 1.40 -9.87 -3.54
C PRO A 21 0.78 -9.40 -2.23
N LEU A 22 1.51 -8.63 -1.41
CA LEU A 22 0.98 -8.07 -0.16
C LEU A 22 -0.16 -7.09 -0.41
N ALA A 23 -0.03 -6.21 -1.40
CA ALA A 23 -1.06 -5.24 -1.74
C ALA A 23 -2.35 -5.91 -2.24
N LEU A 24 -2.22 -6.93 -3.08
CA LEU A 24 -3.35 -7.73 -3.55
C LEU A 24 -4.03 -8.46 -2.40
N ALA A 25 -3.25 -9.11 -1.52
CA ALA A 25 -3.76 -9.81 -0.35
C ALA A 25 -4.53 -8.87 0.58
N PHE A 26 -3.95 -7.72 0.94
CA PHE A 26 -4.62 -6.75 1.81
C PHE A 26 -5.87 -6.11 1.18
N GLY A 27 -5.85 -5.88 -0.14
CA GLY A 27 -7.04 -5.42 -0.86
C GLY A 27 -8.20 -6.42 -0.76
N ILE A 28 -7.91 -7.70 -1.00
CA ILE A 28 -8.90 -8.78 -0.90
C ILE A 28 -9.40 -8.94 0.55
N THR A 29 -8.49 -8.97 1.53
CA THR A 29 -8.87 -9.17 2.94
C THR A 29 -9.61 -7.97 3.55
N SER A 30 -9.48 -6.77 2.97
CA SER A 30 -10.26 -5.59 3.38
C SER A 30 -11.72 -5.62 2.89
N GLY A 31 -12.10 -6.56 2.02
CA GLY A 31 -13.42 -6.62 1.39
C GLY A 31 -13.57 -5.71 0.15
N MET A 32 -12.60 -4.85 -0.16
CA MET A 32 -12.62 -3.95 -1.32
C MET A 32 -12.18 -4.61 -2.63
N GLY A 33 -11.52 -5.76 -2.55
CA GLY A 33 -10.96 -6.48 -3.70
C GLY A 33 -9.52 -6.09 -4.02
N ALA A 34 -8.91 -6.81 -4.97
CA ALA A 34 -7.49 -6.69 -5.26
C ALA A 34 -7.09 -5.35 -5.91
N GLY A 35 -7.95 -4.81 -6.77
CA GLY A 35 -7.71 -3.56 -7.50
C GLY A 35 -7.42 -2.37 -6.57
N PRO A 36 -8.30 -2.04 -5.62
CA PRO A 36 -8.07 -0.96 -4.65
C PRO A 36 -6.78 -1.12 -3.83
N GLY A 37 -6.41 -2.35 -3.46
CA GLY A 37 -5.14 -2.62 -2.78
C GLY A 37 -3.92 -2.25 -3.63
N LEU A 38 -3.93 -2.65 -4.91
CA LEU A 38 -2.86 -2.31 -5.85
C LEU A 38 -2.77 -0.80 -6.12
N ILE A 39 -3.91 -0.14 -6.34
CA ILE A 39 -3.97 1.31 -6.56
C ILE A 39 -3.41 2.05 -5.36
N THR A 40 -3.80 1.63 -4.14
CA THR A 40 -3.30 2.22 -2.89
C THR A 40 -1.78 2.07 -2.78
N ALA A 41 -1.22 0.91 -3.15
CA ALA A 41 0.23 0.69 -3.09
C ALA A 41 0.99 1.64 -4.02
N ILE A 42 0.51 1.83 -5.25
CA ILE A 42 1.14 2.72 -6.24
C ILE A 42 1.02 4.18 -5.79
N VAL A 43 -0.19 4.62 -5.44
CA VAL A 43 -0.46 6.02 -5.08
C VAL A 43 0.27 6.37 -3.78
N ALA A 44 0.11 5.59 -2.71
CA ALA A 44 0.78 5.86 -1.44
C ALA A 44 2.31 5.82 -1.58
N GLY A 45 2.86 4.87 -2.35
CA GLY A 45 4.29 4.79 -2.62
C GLY A 45 4.80 6.04 -3.34
N LEU A 46 4.08 6.52 -4.36
CA LEU A 46 4.44 7.73 -5.08
C LEU A 46 4.40 8.97 -4.18
N PHE A 47 3.32 9.15 -3.40
CA PHE A 47 3.22 10.28 -2.47
C PHE A 47 4.30 10.24 -1.39
N ALA A 48 4.57 9.07 -0.81
CA ALA A 48 5.62 8.93 0.19
C ALA A 48 7.03 9.18 -0.39
N ALA A 49 7.26 8.91 -1.67
CA ALA A 49 8.55 9.21 -2.31
C ALA A 49 8.83 10.73 -2.38
N PHE A 50 7.78 11.56 -2.52
CA PHE A 50 7.91 13.02 -2.58
C PHE A 50 7.77 13.70 -1.21
N PHE A 51 6.87 13.20 -0.36
CA PHE A 51 6.46 13.86 0.89
C PHE A 51 6.79 13.06 2.16
N GLY A 52 7.45 11.90 2.05
CA GLY A 52 7.78 11.02 3.17
C GLY A 52 8.85 11.60 4.12
N GLY A 53 8.86 11.08 5.35
CA GLY A 53 9.78 11.54 6.40
C GLY A 53 11.11 10.77 6.47
N SER A 54 11.25 9.69 5.69
CA SER A 54 12.43 8.83 5.71
C SER A 54 12.87 8.40 4.31
N ASN A 55 14.20 8.36 4.10
CA ASN A 55 14.82 7.93 2.84
C ASN A 55 14.61 6.43 2.53
N LEU A 56 14.16 5.64 3.51
CA LEU A 56 13.91 4.20 3.37
C LEU A 56 12.43 3.84 3.57
N GLN A 57 11.55 4.83 3.59
CA GLN A 57 10.11 4.62 3.78
C GLN A 57 9.52 3.88 2.57
N VAL A 58 8.71 2.85 2.85
CA VAL A 58 7.87 2.16 1.86
C VAL A 58 6.43 2.32 2.33
N SER A 59 5.57 2.85 1.46
CA SER A 59 4.17 3.13 1.80
C SER A 59 3.22 2.40 0.87
N GLY A 60 2.08 1.97 1.41
CA GLY A 60 1.10 1.15 0.70
C GLY A 60 0.00 0.65 1.65
N PRO A 61 -0.87 -0.27 1.20
CA PRO A 61 -1.87 -0.89 2.06
C PRO A 61 -1.18 -1.72 3.15
N THR A 62 -1.72 -1.67 4.36
CA THR A 62 -1.20 -2.41 5.52
C THR A 62 -2.22 -3.41 6.03
N GLY A 63 -1.74 -4.49 6.67
CA GLY A 63 -2.63 -5.46 7.32
C GLY A 63 -3.51 -4.83 8.40
N ALA A 64 -2.98 -3.86 9.16
CA ALA A 64 -3.75 -3.13 10.15
C ALA A 64 -4.93 -2.38 9.51
N MET A 65 -4.71 -1.69 8.40
CA MET A 65 -5.79 -1.01 7.68
C MET A 65 -6.80 -2.00 7.10
N ALA A 66 -6.37 -3.14 6.58
CA ALA A 66 -7.28 -4.17 6.08
C ALA A 66 -8.21 -4.70 7.18
N VAL A 67 -7.71 -4.90 8.40
CA VAL A 67 -8.50 -5.32 9.57
C VAL A 67 -9.53 -4.25 9.96
N VAL A 68 -9.19 -2.96 9.87
CA VAL A 68 -10.11 -1.86 10.16
C VAL A 68 -11.17 -1.70 9.08
N LEU A 69 -10.80 -1.86 7.81
CA LEU A 69 -11.70 -1.69 6.67
C LEU A 69 -12.72 -2.84 6.52
N LEU A 70 -12.33 -4.07 6.83
CA LEU A 70 -13.20 -5.24 6.67
C LEU A 70 -14.59 -5.09 7.34
N PRO A 71 -14.72 -4.72 8.62
CA PRO A 71 -16.03 -4.53 9.23
C PRO A 71 -16.80 -3.34 8.64
N ILE A 72 -16.11 -2.28 8.19
CA ILE A 72 -16.75 -1.13 7.54
C ILE A 72 -17.39 -1.56 6.22
N VAL A 73 -16.63 -2.29 5.39
CA VAL A 73 -17.14 -2.81 4.12
C VAL A 73 -18.26 -3.83 4.34
N ALA A 74 -18.16 -4.67 5.36
CA ALA A 74 -19.19 -5.65 5.68
C ALA A 74 -20.53 -5.01 6.14
N LEU A 75 -20.47 -3.90 6.89
CA LEU A 75 -21.66 -3.23 7.43
C LEU A 75 -22.27 -2.20 6.47
N TYR A 76 -21.43 -1.47 5.73
CA TYR A 76 -21.84 -0.30 4.93
C TYR A 76 -21.56 -0.44 3.43
N GLY A 77 -21.01 -1.59 3.00
CA GLY A 77 -20.56 -1.81 1.63
C GLY A 77 -19.28 -1.04 1.27
N PRO A 78 -18.77 -1.20 0.03
CA PRO A 78 -17.51 -0.57 -0.40
C PRO A 78 -17.52 0.95 -0.32
N SER A 79 -18.69 1.59 -0.52
CA SER A 79 -18.86 3.05 -0.39
C SER A 79 -18.68 3.56 1.03
N GLY A 80 -18.86 2.70 2.05
CA GLY A 80 -18.67 3.07 3.46
C GLY A 80 -17.23 3.52 3.77
N VAL A 81 -16.25 3.05 3.00
CA VAL A 81 -14.84 3.44 3.12
C VAL A 81 -14.60 4.92 2.79
N LEU A 82 -15.48 5.55 2.02
CA LEU A 82 -15.34 6.97 1.64
C LEU A 82 -15.91 7.93 2.70
N VAL A 83 -16.65 7.41 3.68
CA VAL A 83 -17.38 8.22 4.67
C VAL A 83 -16.63 8.27 6.01
N VAL A 84 -15.68 7.37 6.21
CA VAL A 84 -14.79 7.29 7.39
C VAL A 84 -13.43 7.86 7.02
#